data_AF-N8P0U1-F1
#
_entry.id   AF-N8P0U1-F1
#
_cell.length_a   1.000
_cell.length_b   1.000
_cell.length_c   1.000
_cell.angle_alpha   90.00
_cell.angle_beta   90.00
_cell.angle_gamma   90.00
#
_symmetry.space_group_name_H-M   'P 1'
#
loop_
_entity.id
_entity.type
_entity.pdbx_description
1 polymer ?
#
loop_
_entity_poly.entity_id
_entity_poly.type
_entity_poly.pdbx_seq_one_letter_code
_entity_poly.pdbx_strand_id
1 'polypeptide(L)'
;MLEELQRLQAHIGVLKTRLTHYESENNALTAAKENSAEHHHAQIVQKNGIITQKQEEIDNLSEQLSDAQSQFKQLNTDATSLADRYSRLEKSCTDLKNRFQEILAERNELRVIKEKMQNEQRLAQQEIQGFQQERERLLQKNEHAKAKVEAIIQRLSILGTAQDHHAQEIQQLAHPTEANED
;
A
#
# COMPACT_ATOMS: atom_id res chain seq x y z
N MET A 1 -36.06 71.53 -107.79
CA MET A 1 -35.45 70.21 -108.04
C MET A 1 -33.98 70.14 -107.65
N LEU A 2 -33.08 71.01 -108.16
CA LEU A 2 -31.63 70.90 -107.86
C LEU A 2 -31.28 71.21 -106.38
N GLU A 3 -31.87 72.27 -105.81
CA GLU A 3 -31.64 72.66 -104.41
C GLU A 3 -32.16 71.63 -103.40
N GLU A 4 -33.32 71.02 -103.66
CA GLU A 4 -33.86 69.94 -102.82
C GLU A 4 -32.95 68.71 -102.82
N LEU A 5 -32.36 68.40 -103.98
CA LEU A 5 -31.43 67.28 -104.14
C LEU A 5 -30.12 67.54 -103.39
N GLN A 6 -29.60 68.77 -103.44
CA GLN A 6 -28.45 69.19 -102.61
C GLN A 6 -28.76 69.15 -101.11
N ARG A 7 -29.96 69.55 -100.70
CA ARG A 7 -30.41 69.51 -99.30
C ARG A 7 -30.49 68.07 -98.77
N LEU A 8 -31.02 67.16 -99.59
CA LEU A 8 -31.09 65.73 -99.27
C LEU A 8 -29.68 65.13 -99.17
N GLN A 9 -28.78 65.49 -100.08
CA GLN A 9 -27.40 65.01 -100.09
C GLN A 9 -26.62 65.47 -98.84
N ALA A 10 -26.82 66.70 -98.38
CA ALA A 10 -26.26 67.19 -97.13
C ALA A 10 -26.82 66.43 -95.90
N HIS A 11 -28.14 66.18 -95.86
CA HIS A 11 -28.77 65.40 -94.79
C HIS A 11 -28.24 63.95 -94.74
N ILE A 12 -28.09 63.30 -95.90
CA ILE A 12 -27.50 61.97 -96.01
C ILE A 12 -26.05 61.97 -95.50
N GLY A 13 -25.26 63.01 -95.83
CA GLY A 13 -23.91 63.19 -95.32
C GLY A 13 -23.85 63.26 -93.79
N VAL A 14 -24.71 64.09 -93.18
CA VAL A 14 -24.81 64.21 -91.71
C VAL A 14 -25.23 62.89 -91.07
N LEU A 15 -26.22 62.20 -91.64
CA LEU A 15 -26.67 60.90 -91.14
C LEU A 15 -25.56 59.85 -91.20
N LYS A 16 -24.74 59.84 -92.26
CA LYS A 16 -23.63 58.90 -92.41
C LYS A 16 -22.52 59.15 -91.37
N THR A 17 -22.19 60.42 -91.11
CA THR A 17 -21.24 60.78 -90.04
C THR A 17 -21.76 60.38 -88.66
N ARG A 18 -23.06 60.54 -88.43
CA ARG A 18 -23.67 60.18 -87.14
C ARG A 18 -23.78 58.66 -86.96
N LEU A 19 -24.06 57.91 -88.04
CA LEU A 19 -24.06 56.45 -88.05
C LEU A 19 -22.66 55.92 -87.72
N THR A 20 -21.63 56.42 -88.40
CA THR A 20 -20.23 56.02 -88.14
C THR A 20 -19.77 56.36 -86.72
N HIS A 21 -20.22 57.49 -86.16
CA HIS A 21 -19.97 57.83 -84.76
C HIS A 21 -20.62 56.81 -83.81
N TYR A 22 -21.90 56.48 -84.00
CA TYR A 22 -22.58 55.50 -83.16
C TYR A 22 -22.02 54.08 -83.32
N GLU A 23 -21.59 53.67 -84.52
CA GLU A 23 -20.89 52.40 -84.73
C GLU A 23 -19.58 52.34 -83.93
N SER A 24 -18.79 53.43 -83.96
CA SER A 24 -17.56 53.53 -83.18
C SER A 24 -17.83 53.48 -81.67
N GLU A 25 -18.84 54.21 -81.20
CA GLU A 25 -19.21 54.24 -79.78
C GLU A 25 -19.71 52.86 -79.31
N ASN A 26 -20.52 52.19 -80.13
CA ASN A 26 -21.04 50.86 -79.80
C ASN A 26 -19.92 49.81 -79.75
N ASN A 27 -18.96 49.88 -80.67
CA ASN A 27 -17.76 49.05 -80.63
C ASN A 27 -16.92 49.31 -79.36
N ALA A 28 -16.74 50.58 -78.98
CA ALA A 28 -16.02 50.95 -77.76
C ALA A 28 -16.72 50.45 -76.49
N LEU A 29 -18.06 50.59 -76.42
CA LEU A 29 -18.87 50.09 -75.31
C LEU A 29 -18.83 48.56 -75.21
N THR A 30 -18.83 47.87 -76.35
CA THR A 30 -18.73 46.40 -76.40
C THR A 30 -17.37 45.93 -75.88
N ALA A 31 -16.28 46.55 -76.34
CA ALA A 31 -14.93 46.27 -75.85
C ALA A 31 -14.77 46.56 -74.35
N ALA A 32 -15.33 47.68 -73.86
CA ALA A 32 -15.30 48.02 -72.44
C ALA A 32 -16.09 47.02 -71.58
N LYS A 33 -17.24 46.54 -72.08
CA LYS A 33 -18.05 45.52 -71.43
C LYS A 33 -17.31 44.18 -71.35
N GLU A 34 -16.67 43.74 -72.42
CA GLU A 34 -15.88 42.50 -72.45
C GLU A 34 -14.70 42.57 -71.47
N ASN A 35 -13.93 43.65 -71.49
CA ASN A 35 -12.81 43.85 -70.56
C ASN A 35 -13.27 43.86 -69.09
N SER A 36 -14.38 44.55 -68.79
CA SER A 36 -14.98 44.53 -67.45
C SER A 36 -15.42 43.12 -67.03
N ALA A 37 -16.06 42.37 -67.93
CA ALA A 37 -16.49 41.00 -67.68
C ALA A 37 -15.30 40.06 -67.40
N GLU A 38 -14.22 40.16 -68.18
CA GLU A 38 -12.98 39.42 -67.95
C GLU A 38 -12.35 39.76 -66.60
N HIS A 39 -12.29 41.05 -66.26
CA HIS A 39 -11.75 41.50 -64.98
C HIS A 39 -12.55 40.97 -63.80
N HIS A 40 -13.89 41.05 -63.86
CA HIS A 40 -14.76 40.49 -62.84
C HIS A 40 -14.64 38.97 -62.75
N HIS A 41 -14.53 38.27 -63.87
CA HIS A 41 -14.32 36.83 -63.89
C HIS A 41 -13.01 36.44 -63.20
N ALA A 42 -11.91 37.13 -63.51
CA ALA A 42 -10.62 36.90 -62.86
C ALA A 42 -10.69 37.11 -61.33
N GLN A 43 -11.38 38.18 -60.87
CA GLN A 43 -11.59 38.41 -59.44
C GLN A 43 -12.42 37.31 -58.77
N ILE A 44 -13.46 36.79 -59.44
CA ILE A 44 -14.28 35.69 -58.91
C ILE A 44 -13.44 34.43 -58.75
N VAL A 45 -12.64 34.07 -59.76
CA VAL A 45 -11.76 32.90 -59.70
C VAL A 45 -10.76 33.03 -58.55
N GLN A 46 -10.13 34.20 -58.39
CA GLN A 46 -9.20 34.45 -57.29
C GLN A 46 -9.89 34.32 -55.92
N LYS A 47 -11.06 34.93 -55.74
CA LYS A 47 -11.82 34.84 -54.48
C LYS A 47 -12.23 33.41 -54.17
N ASN A 48 -12.66 32.65 -55.17
CA ASN A 48 -13.01 31.24 -55.00
C ASN A 48 -11.79 30.41 -54.55
N GLY A 49 -10.60 30.66 -55.12
CA GLY A 49 -9.38 30.00 -54.67
C GLY A 49 -9.06 30.29 -53.19
N ILE A 50 -9.21 31.53 -52.75
CA ILE A 50 -9.02 31.92 -51.33
C ILE A 50 -10.07 31.22 -50.44
N ILE A 51 -11.33 31.15 -50.88
CA ILE A 51 -12.40 30.46 -50.14
C ILE A 51 -12.06 28.99 -49.96
N THR A 52 -11.63 28.30 -51.02
CA THR A 52 -11.22 26.89 -50.95
C THR A 52 -10.08 26.69 -49.97
N GLN A 53 -9.03 27.51 -50.05
CA GLN A 53 -7.89 27.43 -49.13
C GLN A 53 -8.31 27.64 -47.67
N LYS A 54 -9.20 28.61 -47.41
CA LYS A 54 -9.72 28.85 -46.05
C LYS A 54 -10.60 27.71 -45.56
N GLN A 55 -11.35 27.06 -46.44
CA GLN A 55 -12.15 25.91 -46.07
C GLN A 55 -11.25 24.73 -45.63
N GLU A 56 -10.19 24.45 -46.39
CA GLU A 56 -9.21 23.43 -46.02
C GLU A 56 -8.53 23.74 -44.68
N GLU A 57 -8.20 25.01 -44.42
CA GLU A 57 -7.63 25.44 -43.14
C GLU A 57 -8.62 25.24 -41.97
N ILE A 58 -9.90 25.56 -42.17
CA ILE A 58 -10.96 25.33 -41.18
C ILE A 58 -11.13 23.85 -40.89
N ASP A 59 -11.12 23.00 -41.92
CA ASP A 59 -11.30 21.56 -41.77
C ASP A 59 -10.12 20.95 -40.98
N ASN A 60 -8.89 21.34 -41.32
CA ASN A 60 -7.67 20.92 -40.58
C ASN A 60 -7.69 21.38 -39.11
N LEU A 61 -8.08 22.63 -38.85
CA LEU A 61 -8.16 23.14 -37.47
C LEU A 61 -9.27 22.44 -36.67
N SER A 62 -10.36 22.07 -37.33
CA SER A 62 -11.46 21.34 -36.70
C SER A 62 -11.05 19.92 -36.29
N GLU A 63 -10.26 19.25 -37.14
CA GLU A 63 -9.69 17.93 -36.83
C GLU A 63 -8.71 18.03 -35.64
N GLN A 64 -7.78 18.98 -35.67
CA GLN A 64 -6.83 19.20 -34.56
C GLN A 64 -7.55 19.52 -33.23
N LEU A 65 -8.63 20.29 -33.29
CA LEU A 65 -9.44 20.61 -32.11
C LEU A 65 -10.12 19.36 -31.56
N SER A 66 -10.68 18.51 -32.43
CA SER A 66 -11.29 17.24 -32.04
C SER A 66 -10.28 16.31 -31.36
N ASP A 67 -9.07 16.19 -31.93
CA ASP A 67 -8.00 15.38 -31.37
C ASP A 67 -7.54 15.88 -30.01
N ALA A 68 -7.32 17.19 -29.88
CA ALA A 68 -6.94 17.81 -28.61
C ALA A 68 -8.01 17.60 -27.53
N GLN A 69 -9.30 17.71 -27.88
CA GLN A 69 -10.40 17.43 -26.96
C GLN A 69 -10.43 15.96 -26.53
N SER A 70 -10.15 15.03 -27.44
CA SER A 70 -10.07 13.60 -27.14
C SER A 70 -8.92 13.31 -26.17
N GLN A 71 -7.73 13.84 -26.44
CA GLN A 71 -6.57 13.71 -25.57
C GLN A 71 -6.81 14.30 -24.18
N PHE A 72 -7.46 15.46 -24.10
CA PHE A 72 -7.81 16.08 -22.83
C PHE A 72 -8.78 15.22 -22.00
N LYS A 73 -9.79 14.63 -22.64
CA LYS A 73 -10.71 13.69 -21.98
C LYS A 73 -9.97 12.46 -21.45
N GLN A 74 -9.05 11.92 -22.22
CA GLN A 74 -8.24 10.78 -21.81
C GLN A 74 -7.37 11.13 -20.59
N LEU A 75 -6.67 12.26 -20.64
CA LEU A 75 -5.83 12.74 -19.54
C LEU A 75 -6.64 12.94 -18.26
N ASN A 76 -7.88 13.44 -18.37
CA ASN A 76 -8.75 13.63 -17.21
C ASN A 76 -9.19 12.29 -16.59
N THR A 77 -9.48 11.29 -17.42
CA THR A 77 -9.75 9.91 -16.97
C THR A 77 -8.54 9.32 -16.25
N ASP A 78 -7.35 9.49 -16.82
CA ASP A 78 -6.10 8.98 -16.25
C ASP A 78 -5.78 9.65 -14.92
N ALA A 79 -5.97 10.96 -14.81
CA ALA A 79 -5.82 11.71 -13.57
C ALA A 79 -6.77 11.22 -12.47
N THR A 80 -8.04 10.94 -12.83
CA THR A 80 -9.03 10.39 -11.90
C THR A 80 -8.63 8.99 -11.44
N SER A 81 -8.22 8.12 -12.35
CA SER A 81 -7.74 6.76 -12.01
C SER A 81 -6.51 6.81 -11.10
N LEU A 82 -5.60 7.76 -11.35
CA LEU A 82 -4.41 7.94 -10.54
C LEU A 82 -4.75 8.42 -9.11
N ALA A 83 -5.69 9.37 -8.98
CA ALA A 83 -6.18 9.83 -7.68
C ALA A 83 -6.79 8.68 -6.86
N ASP A 84 -7.58 7.81 -7.49
CA ASP A 84 -8.14 6.62 -6.84
C ASP A 84 -7.07 5.65 -6.35
N ARG A 85 -6.02 5.43 -7.17
CA ARG A 85 -4.88 4.58 -6.78
C ARG A 85 -4.14 5.15 -5.58
N TYR A 86 -3.89 6.46 -5.57
CA TYR A 86 -3.26 7.12 -4.42
C TYR A 86 -4.11 7.01 -3.15
N SER A 87 -5.43 7.21 -3.25
CA SER A 87 -6.33 7.05 -2.09
C SER A 87 -6.30 5.63 -1.53
N ARG A 88 -6.26 4.60 -2.39
CA ARG A 88 -6.11 3.20 -1.95
C ARG A 88 -4.75 2.94 -1.30
N LEU A 89 -3.69 3.50 -1.85
CA LEU A 89 -2.34 3.35 -1.30
C LEU A 89 -2.21 4.02 0.07
N GLU A 90 -2.80 5.20 0.25
CA GLU A 90 -2.82 5.92 1.53
C GLU A 90 -3.55 5.11 2.62
N LYS A 91 -4.70 4.50 2.28
CA LYS A 91 -5.41 3.58 3.17
C LYS A 91 -4.53 2.39 3.56
N SER A 92 -3.89 1.75 2.58
CA SER A 92 -2.99 0.61 2.84
C SER A 92 -1.79 1.00 3.72
N CYS A 93 -1.22 2.20 3.55
CA CYS A 93 -0.17 2.71 4.43
C CYS A 93 -0.68 2.92 5.86
N THR A 94 -1.90 3.42 6.02
CA THR A 94 -2.52 3.60 7.34
C THR A 94 -2.75 2.25 8.03
N ASP A 95 -3.28 1.27 7.31
CA ASP A 95 -3.50 -0.08 7.83
C ASP A 95 -2.17 -0.74 8.24
N LEU A 96 -1.13 -0.60 7.40
CA LEU A 96 0.19 -1.13 7.68
C LEU A 96 0.81 -0.45 8.92
N LYS A 97 0.66 0.86 9.06
CA LYS A 97 1.11 1.61 10.25
C LYS A 97 0.41 1.11 11.51
N ASN A 98 -0.91 0.92 11.47
CA ASN A 98 -1.67 0.40 12.60
C ASN A 98 -1.18 -1.00 13.00
N ARG A 99 -0.99 -1.88 12.02
CA ARG A 99 -0.47 -3.23 12.25
C ARG A 99 0.93 -3.24 12.86
N PHE A 100 1.80 -2.33 12.45
CA PHE A 100 3.10 -2.15 13.10
C PHE A 100 2.97 -1.70 14.55
N GLN A 101 2.03 -0.80 14.87
CA GLN A 101 1.79 -0.36 16.24
C GLN A 101 1.28 -1.49 17.13
N GLU A 102 0.38 -2.33 16.62
CA GLU A 102 -0.10 -3.55 17.31
C GLU A 102 1.04 -4.52 17.61
N ILE A 103 1.87 -4.85 16.61
CA ILE A 103 3.03 -5.74 16.79
C ILE A 103 4.01 -5.18 17.83
N LEU A 104 4.20 -3.86 17.85
CA LEU A 104 5.05 -3.21 18.86
C LEU A 104 4.46 -3.33 20.28
N ALA A 105 3.14 -3.19 20.42
CA ALA A 105 2.44 -3.38 21.68
C ALA A 105 2.56 -4.83 22.17
N GLU A 106 2.23 -5.81 21.32
CA GLU A 106 2.35 -7.24 21.62
C GLU A 106 3.78 -7.61 22.03
N ARG A 107 4.79 -7.11 21.32
CA ARG A 107 6.20 -7.33 21.66
C ARG A 107 6.57 -6.77 23.03
N ASN A 108 6.00 -5.63 23.42
CA ASN A 108 6.24 -5.06 24.75
C ASN A 108 5.56 -5.88 25.85
N GLU A 109 4.33 -6.36 25.61
CA GLU A 109 3.63 -7.26 26.53
C GLU A 109 4.39 -8.57 26.75
N LEU A 110 4.87 -9.19 25.66
CA LEU A 110 5.69 -10.40 25.74
C LEU A 110 6.99 -10.18 26.53
N ARG A 111 7.61 -8.99 26.42
CA ARG A 111 8.78 -8.64 27.23
C ARG A 111 8.44 -8.62 28.73
N VAL A 112 7.33 -7.99 29.10
CA VAL A 112 6.87 -7.92 30.50
C VAL A 112 6.56 -9.32 31.05
N ILE A 113 5.85 -10.14 30.28
CA ILE A 113 5.55 -11.53 30.65
C ILE A 113 6.84 -12.32 30.86
N LYS A 114 7.81 -12.19 29.93
CA LYS A 114 9.12 -12.84 30.04
C LYS A 114 9.85 -12.44 31.32
N GLU A 115 9.91 -11.15 31.64
CA GLU A 115 10.55 -10.65 32.87
C GLU A 115 9.87 -11.21 34.12
N LYS A 116 8.53 -11.26 34.13
CA LYS A 116 7.75 -11.85 35.23
C LYS A 116 8.07 -13.34 35.39
N MET A 117 8.04 -14.11 34.32
CA MET A 117 8.36 -15.55 34.34
C MET A 117 9.79 -15.82 34.80
N GLN A 118 10.76 -15.00 34.39
CA GLN A 118 12.16 -15.12 34.85
C GLN A 118 12.28 -14.87 36.36
N ASN A 119 11.55 -13.90 36.90
CA ASN A 119 11.52 -13.65 38.34
C ASN A 119 10.87 -14.79 39.12
N GLU A 120 9.74 -15.30 38.64
CA GLU A 120 9.05 -16.47 39.23
C GLU A 120 9.94 -17.71 39.22
N GLN A 121 10.64 -17.96 38.11
CA GLN A 121 11.60 -19.06 37.99
C GLN A 121 12.73 -18.94 39.01
N ARG A 122 13.28 -17.72 39.21
CA ARG A 122 14.33 -17.48 40.20
C ARG A 122 13.84 -17.74 41.63
N LEU A 123 12.63 -17.30 41.95
CA LEU A 123 12.03 -17.54 43.27
C LEU A 123 11.82 -19.05 43.51
N ALA A 124 11.22 -19.75 42.54
CA ALA A 124 11.03 -21.20 42.64
C ALA A 124 12.36 -21.96 42.80
N GLN A 125 13.43 -21.52 42.12
CA GLN A 125 14.77 -22.11 42.30
C GLN A 125 15.33 -21.90 43.71
N GLN A 126 15.12 -20.73 44.31
CA GLN A 126 15.52 -20.46 45.69
C GLN A 126 14.73 -21.32 46.69
N GLU A 127 13.42 -21.48 46.49
CA GLU A 127 12.59 -22.36 47.32
C GLU A 127 13.03 -23.82 47.22
N ILE A 128 13.32 -24.32 46.01
CA ILE A 128 13.84 -25.68 45.80
C ILE A 128 15.15 -25.88 46.57
N GLN A 129 16.08 -24.92 46.51
CA GLN A 129 17.33 -24.98 47.26
C GLN A 129 17.08 -25.00 48.78
N GLY A 130 16.15 -24.16 49.26
CA GLY A 130 15.74 -24.15 50.67
C GLY A 130 15.17 -25.50 51.13
N PHE A 131 14.29 -26.11 50.33
CA PHE A 131 13.73 -27.43 50.63
C PHE A 131 14.79 -28.55 50.58
N GLN A 132 15.77 -28.45 49.67
CA GLN A 132 16.89 -29.41 49.62
C GLN A 132 17.74 -29.34 50.89
N GLN A 133 18.07 -28.14 51.36
CA GLN A 133 18.83 -27.94 52.60
C GLN A 133 18.07 -28.45 53.84
N GLU A 134 16.77 -28.15 53.95
CA GLU A 134 15.97 -28.65 55.07
C GLU A 134 15.80 -30.17 55.01
N ARG A 135 15.64 -30.75 53.81
CA ARG A 135 15.64 -32.21 53.63
C ARG A 135 16.94 -32.83 54.12
N GLU A 136 18.10 -32.28 53.76
CA GLU A 136 19.40 -32.76 54.24
C GLU A 136 19.52 -32.67 55.77
N ARG A 137 19.09 -31.55 56.35
CA ARG A 137 19.09 -31.36 57.80
C ARG A 137 18.19 -32.36 58.51
N LEU A 138 17.01 -32.64 57.96
CA LEU A 138 16.08 -33.65 58.50
C LEU A 138 16.65 -35.06 58.39
N LEU A 139 17.30 -35.40 57.28
CA LEU A 139 17.98 -36.69 57.11
C LEU A 139 19.09 -36.86 58.15
N GLN A 140 19.94 -35.85 58.35
CA GLN A 140 20.98 -35.89 59.39
C GLN A 140 20.39 -36.07 60.79
N LYS A 141 19.32 -35.33 61.13
CA LYS A 141 18.61 -35.50 62.40
C LYS A 141 18.03 -36.91 62.56
N ASN A 142 17.48 -37.47 61.48
CA ASN A 142 16.93 -38.82 61.48
C ASN A 142 18.02 -39.88 61.71
N GLU A 143 19.15 -39.77 61.02
CA GLU A 143 20.32 -40.65 61.22
C GLU A 143 20.87 -40.56 62.65
N HIS A 144 20.97 -39.36 63.22
CA HIS A 144 21.38 -39.20 64.62
C HIS A 144 20.38 -39.82 65.61
N ALA A 145 19.07 -39.67 65.36
CA ALA A 145 18.05 -40.29 66.20
C ALA A 145 18.12 -41.82 66.10
N LYS A 146 18.30 -42.36 64.89
CA LYS A 146 18.49 -43.79 64.64
C LYS A 146 19.70 -44.34 65.38
N ALA A 147 20.86 -43.68 65.28
CA ALA A 147 22.07 -44.08 66.01
C ALA A 147 21.87 -44.06 67.54
N LYS A 148 21.14 -43.08 68.08
CA LYS A 148 20.78 -43.06 69.52
C LYS A 148 19.89 -44.23 69.90
N VAL A 149 18.90 -44.55 69.07
CA VAL A 149 18.01 -45.70 69.29
C VAL A 149 18.81 -47.00 69.26
N GLU A 150 19.69 -47.19 68.28
CA GLU A 150 20.58 -48.35 68.20
C GLU A 150 21.48 -48.47 69.44
N ALA A 151 22.05 -47.36 69.94
CA ALA A 151 22.83 -47.35 71.18
C ALA A 151 22.00 -47.72 72.42
N ILE A 152 20.75 -47.25 72.49
CA ILE A 152 19.82 -47.63 73.57
C ILE A 152 19.50 -49.14 73.49
N ILE A 153 19.21 -49.66 72.29
CA ILE A 153 18.97 -51.09 72.06
C ILE A 153 20.18 -51.92 72.51
N GLN A 154 21.40 -51.53 72.13
CA GLN A 154 22.63 -52.20 72.56
C GLN A 154 22.78 -52.19 74.08
N ARG A 155 22.55 -51.04 74.73
CA ARG A 155 22.62 -50.92 76.20
C ARG A 155 21.57 -51.77 76.90
N LEU A 156 20.34 -51.80 76.39
CA LEU A 156 19.26 -52.65 76.91
C LEU A 156 19.57 -54.12 76.73
N SER A 157 20.18 -54.52 75.61
CA SER A 157 20.62 -55.91 75.38
C SER A 157 21.69 -56.34 76.40
N ILE A 158 22.69 -55.50 76.67
CA ILE A 158 23.71 -55.77 77.70
C ILE A 158 23.06 -55.89 79.09
N LEU A 159 22.18 -54.94 79.44
CA LEU A 159 21.52 -54.96 80.75
C LEU A 159 20.62 -56.20 80.91
N GLY A 160 19.94 -56.62 79.85
CA GLY A 160 19.16 -57.87 79.82
C GLY A 160 20.02 -59.09 80.10
N THR A 161 21.19 -59.21 79.46
CA THR A 161 22.13 -60.31 79.73
C THR A 161 22.68 -60.28 81.17
N ALA A 162 22.94 -59.10 81.73
CA ALA A 162 23.41 -58.95 83.09
C ALA A 162 22.30 -59.28 84.12
N GLN A 163 21.06 -58.87 83.86
CA GLN A 163 19.91 -59.27 84.68
C GLN A 163 19.65 -60.77 84.62
N ASP A 164 19.75 -61.40 83.44
CA ASP A 164 19.64 -62.85 83.29
C ASP A 164 20.77 -63.58 84.03
N HIS A 165 22.00 -63.05 83.98
CA HIS A 165 23.14 -63.63 84.70
C HIS A 165 22.94 -63.54 86.22
N HIS A 166 22.50 -62.39 86.73
CA HIS A 166 22.16 -62.24 88.15
C HIS A 166 20.94 -63.09 88.54
N ALA A 167 19.95 -63.28 87.66
CA ALA A 167 18.83 -64.18 87.91
C ALA A 167 19.29 -65.65 87.97
N GLN A 168 20.23 -66.07 87.12
CA GLN A 168 20.86 -67.39 87.16
C GLN A 168 21.73 -67.59 88.40
N GLU A 169 22.54 -66.59 88.81
CA GLU A 169 23.30 -66.62 90.07
C GLU A 169 22.39 -66.71 91.29
N ILE A 170 21.29 -65.95 91.32
CA ILE A 170 20.28 -66.04 92.38
C ILE A 170 19.61 -67.42 92.40
N GLN A 171 19.33 -68.02 91.22
CA GLN A 171 18.82 -69.39 91.14
C GLN A 171 19.83 -70.44 91.62
N GLN A 172 21.13 -70.28 91.32
CA GLN A 172 22.19 -71.17 91.81
C GLN A 172 22.45 -71.00 93.32
N LEU A 173 22.27 -69.80 93.87
CA LEU A 173 22.32 -69.57 95.32
C LEU A 173 21.06 -70.08 96.04
N ALA A 174 19.90 -70.06 95.38
CA ALA A 174 18.65 -70.64 95.89
C ALA A 174 18.62 -72.17 95.83
N HIS A 175 19.44 -72.78 94.96
CA HIS A 175 19.66 -74.23 94.88
C HIS A 175 21.17 -74.54 94.94
N PRO A 176 21.77 -74.57 96.14
CA PRO A 176 23.13 -75.08 96.27
C PRO A 176 23.14 -76.52 95.78
N THR A 177 24.05 -76.83 94.87
CA THR A 177 24.24 -78.16 94.33
C THR A 177 24.47 -79.14 95.48
N GLU A 178 23.52 -80.06 95.70
CA GLU A 178 23.80 -81.32 96.38
C GLU A 178 24.76 -82.11 95.48
N ALA A 179 26.05 -81.91 95.71
CA ALA A 179 27.13 -82.76 95.22
C ALA A 179 28.17 -82.89 96.34
N ASN A 180 27.87 -83.83 97.23
CA ASN A 180 28.75 -84.68 98.06
C ASN A 180 27.79 -85.43 99.01
N GLU A 181 27.72 -86.74 99.17
CA GLU A 181 28.32 -87.99 98.65
C GLU A 181 27.38 -89.10 99.22
N ASP A 182 27.47 -90.34 98.67
CA ASP A 182 26.80 -91.60 99.11
C ASP A 182 25.36 -91.93 98.63
#